data_AF-A0A7C1NZ28-F1
#
_entry.id   AF-A0A7C1NZ28-F1
#
_cell.length_a   1.000
_cell.length_b   1.000
_cell.length_c   1.000
_cell.angle_alpha   90.00
_cell.angle_beta   90.00
_cell.angle_gamma   90.00
#
_symmetry.space_group_name_H-M   'P 1'
#
loop_
_entity.id
_entity.type
_entity.pdbx_description
1 polymer ?
#
loop_
_entity_poly.entity_id
_entity_poly.type
_entity_poly.pdbx_seq_one_letter_code
_entity_poly.pdbx_strand_id
1 'polypeptide(L)' 'MSDVEYVSTRGEAPSLGFCDALLAGLARDGGLYVPREWPQMSKKAMRG' A
#
# COMPACT_ATOMS: atom_id res chain seq x y z
N MET A 1 -13.17 -8.98 2.07
CA MET A 1 -11.81 -9.05 1.50
C MET A 1 -10.87 -8.51 2.54
N SER A 2 -9.75 -9.15 2.82
CA SER A 2 -8.72 -8.53 3.65
C SER A 2 -8.18 -7.32 2.88
N ASP A 3 -8.66 -6.13 3.23
CA ASP A 3 -8.20 -4.89 2.65
C ASP A 3 -6.72 -4.71 2.96
N VAL A 4 -5.91 -4.56 1.92
CA VAL A 4 -4.48 -4.28 2.05
C VAL A 4 -4.34 -2.87 2.57
N GLU A 5 -3.71 -2.71 3.73
CA GLU A 5 -3.45 -1.41 4.33
C GLU A 5 -2.26 -0.73 3.62
N TYR A 6 -2.44 0.54 3.27
CA TYR A 6 -1.42 1.41 2.70
C TYR A 6 -1.03 2.48 3.72
N VAL A 7 0.26 2.67 3.92
CA VAL A 7 0.85 3.62 4.89
C VAL A 7 1.69 4.66 4.14
N SER A 8 1.79 5.88 4.69
CA SER A 8 2.70 6.89 4.16
C SER A 8 4.15 6.55 4.48
N THR A 9 5.04 6.77 3.52
CA THR A 9 6.50 6.69 3.72
C THR A 9 7.04 7.66 4.77
N ARG A 10 6.28 8.68 5.16
CA ARG A 10 6.63 9.63 6.23
C ARG A 10 5.95 9.32 7.56
N GLY A 11 4.98 8.40 7.58
CA GLY A 11 4.34 7.90 8.81
C GLY A 11 3.37 8.87 9.49
N GLU A 12 3.12 10.06 8.94
CA GLU A 12 2.28 11.09 9.55
C GLU A 12 0.88 11.16 8.92
N ALA A 13 0.66 10.51 7.78
CA ALA A 13 -0.65 10.37 7.17
C ALA A 13 -1.41 9.13 7.68
N PRO A 14 -2.77 9.18 7.75
CA PRO A 14 -3.59 8.03 8.09
C PRO A 14 -3.38 6.86 7.12
N SER A 15 -3.46 5.63 7.63
CA SER A 15 -3.52 4.44 6.80
C SER A 15 -4.79 4.41 5.95
N LEU A 16 -4.68 3.94 4.72
CA LEU A 16 -5.80 3.86 3.76
C LEU A 16 -5.92 2.45 3.16
N GLY A 17 -7.09 2.15 2.60
CA GLY A 17 -7.23 1.02 1.67
C GLY A 17 -6.66 1.36 0.28
N PHE A 18 -6.52 0.34 -0.58
CA PHE A 18 -5.94 0.52 -1.92
C PHE A 18 -6.66 1.59 -2.76
N CYS A 19 -8.00 1.52 -2.86
CA CYS A 19 -8.77 2.46 -3.67
C CYS A 19 -8.61 3.90 -3.17
N ASP A 20 -8.64 4.10 -1.86
CA ASP A 20 -8.48 5.43 -1.26
C ASP A 20 -7.07 5.97 -1.47
N ALA A 21 -6.04 5.13 -1.34
CA ALA A 21 -4.66 5.51 -1.61
C ALA A 21 -4.45 5.88 -3.10
N LEU A 22 -5.06 5.13 -4.02
CA LEU A 22 -5.00 5.40 -5.46
C LEU A 22 -5.67 6.74 -5.82
N LEU A 23 -6.83 7.03 -5.23
CA LEU A 23 -7.55 8.28 -5.46
C LEU A 23 -6.86 9.49 -4.79
N ALA A 24 -6.21 9.29 -3.65
CA ALA A 24 -5.42 10.32 -2.98
C ALA A 24 -4.16 10.72 -3.77
N GLY A 25 -3.54 9.74 -4.45
CA GLY A 25 -2.28 9.92 -5.18
C GLY A 25 -1.10 10.12 -4.23
N LEU A 26 -0.96 11.33 -3.67
CA LEU A 26 0.06 11.67 -2.68
C LEU A 26 -0.52 11.60 -1.25
N ALA A 27 0.28 11.13 -0.29
CA ALA A 27 -0.11 11.20 1.11
C ALA A 27 -0.16 12.66 1.60
N ARG A 28 -1.01 12.94 2.59
CA ARG A 28 -1.25 14.31 3.10
C ARG A 28 -0.01 14.97 3.70
N ASP A 29 0.94 14.17 4.15
CA ASP A 29 2.24 14.61 4.69
C ASP A 29 3.30 14.81 3.59
N GLY A 30 2.91 14.71 2.31
CA GLY A 30 3.81 14.79 1.16
C GLY A 30 4.61 13.51 0.90
N GLY A 31 4.30 12.41 1.61
CA GLY A 31 4.85 11.08 1.36
C GLY A 31 4.11 10.32 0.26
N LEU A 32 4.56 9.09 0.00
CA LEU A 32 3.88 8.16 -0.91
C LEU A 32 3.18 7.08 -0.10
N TYR A 33 2.00 6.64 -0.54
CA TYR A 33 1.34 5.48 0.03
C TYR A 33 1.98 4.18 -0.50
N VAL A 34 2.39 3.31 0.41
CA VAL A 34 2.96 1.98 0.11
C VAL A 34 2.23 0.90 0.92
N PRO A 35 2.13 -0.35 0.45
CA PRO A 35 1.48 -1.40 1.23
C PRO A 35 2.27 -1.62 2.53
N ARG A 36 1.54 -1.79 3.63
CA ARG A 36 2.13 -2.08 4.95
C ARG A 36 2.97 -3.35 4.93
N GLU A 37 2.52 -4.35 4.17
CA GLU A 37 3.23 -5.60 3.96
C GLU A 37 3.31 -5.92 2.47
N TRP A 38 4.49 -6.35 2.02
CA TRP A 38 4.67 -6.76 0.64
C TRP A 38 4.16 -8.19 0.43
N PRO A 39 3.31 -8.44 -0.58
CA PRO A 39 2.82 -9.77 -0.86
C PRO A 39 3.98 -10.69 -1.24
N GLN A 40 4.03 -11.86 -0.61
CA GLN A 40 5.06 -12.86 -0.87
C GLN A 40 4.67 -13.70 -2.09
N MET A 41 5.52 -13.72 -3.10
CA MET A 41 5.30 -14.52 -4.31
C MET A 41 5.86 -15.93 -4.11
N SER A 42 5.02 -16.95 -4.31
CA SER A 42 5.49 -18.34 -4.25
C SER A 42 6.35 -18.69 -5.48
N LYS A 43 7.28 -19.64 -5.34
CA LYS A 43 8.07 -20.16 -6.47
C LYS A 43 7.18 -20.68 -7.61
N LYS A 44 6.02 -21.25 -7.28
CA LYS A 44 5.02 -21.69 -8.26
C LYS A 44 4.42 -20.51 -9.01
N ALA A 45 4.07 -19.42 -8.31
CA ALA A 45 3.52 -18.22 -8.94
C ALA A 45 4.51 -17.51 -9.88
N MET A 46 5.82 -17.64 -9.62
CA MET A 46 6.87 -17.04 -10.46
C MET A 46 7.27 -17.90 -11.68
N ARG A 47 6.97 -19.20 -11.67
CA ARG A 47 7.28 -20.13 -12.76
C ARG A 47 6.06 -20.22 -13.68
N GLY A 48 5.98 -19.31 -14.66
CA GLY A 48 4.98 -19.33 -15.72
C GLY A 48 5.05 -20.58 -16.59
#